data_AF-A0A4Y3W8S1-F1
#
_entry.id   AF-A0A4Y3W8S1-F1
#
_cell.length_a   1.000
_cell.length_b   1.000
_cell.length_c   1.000
_cell.angle_alpha   90.00
_cell.angle_beta   90.00
_cell.angle_gamma   90.00
#
_symmetry.space_group_name_H-M   'P 1'
#
loop_
_entity.id
_entity.type
_entity.pdbx_description
1 polymer ?
#
loop_
_entity_poly.entity_id
_entity_poly.type
_entity_poly.pdbx_seq_one_letter_code
_entity_poly.pdbx_strand_id
1 'polypeptide(L)'
;MLIRGPSGAGKSRLAFDLILAGRGGQLPDTTLVGDDRLFVTPFRNGLLVRPPPELEGMIEIRGLGIRRCAFVAEALVGLVIDLDAPDAERLPPPKALRTTISEVKLARIPVASGFPPLPIVIAALTTIPGCIEMRAADDCRKKSG
;
A
#
# COMPACT_ATOMS: atom_id res chain seq x y z
N MET A 1 0.50 -2.73 2.90
CA MET A 1 0.21 -2.89 1.45
C MET A 1 1.27 -2.13 0.65
N LEU A 2 1.48 -2.49 -0.61
CA LEU A 2 2.39 -1.79 -1.54
C LEU A 2 1.57 -1.20 -2.69
N ILE A 3 1.82 0.06 -3.04
CA ILE A 3 1.13 0.75 -4.14
C ILE A 3 2.11 0.90 -5.31
N ARG A 4 1.76 0.38 -6.49
CA ARG A 4 2.53 0.51 -7.73
C ARG A 4 1.68 1.16 -8.82
N GLY A 5 2.33 1.56 -9.90
CA GLY A 5 1.71 2.21 -11.05
C GLY A 5 2.68 3.19 -11.71
N PRO A 6 2.38 3.64 -12.94
CA PRO A 6 3.23 4.56 -13.68
C PRO A 6 3.44 5.89 -12.94
N SER A 7 4.43 6.67 -13.38
CA SER A 7 4.59 8.04 -12.88
C SER A 7 3.31 8.84 -13.16
N GLY A 8 2.88 9.65 -12.20
CA GLY A 8 1.63 10.39 -12.31
C GLY A 8 0.34 9.63 -11.97
N ALA A 9 0.37 8.31 -11.77
CA ALA A 9 -0.81 7.49 -11.44
C ALA A 9 -1.47 7.80 -10.07
N GLY A 10 -0.88 8.70 -9.28
CA GLY A 10 -1.42 9.10 -7.97
C GLY A 10 -1.04 8.17 -6.80
N LYS A 11 0.09 7.46 -6.88
CA LYS A 11 0.58 6.57 -5.80
C LYS A 11 0.67 7.26 -4.44
N SER A 12 1.44 8.35 -4.36
CA SER A 12 1.63 9.13 -3.13
C SER A 12 0.32 9.77 -2.65
N ARG A 13 -0.55 10.18 -3.59
CA ARG A 13 -1.89 10.69 -3.27
C ARG A 13 -2.74 9.62 -2.60
N LEU A 14 -2.81 8.42 -3.17
CA LEU A 14 -3.55 7.30 -2.58
C LEU A 14 -2.96 6.89 -1.21
N ALA A 15 -1.64 6.84 -1.09
CA ALA A 15 -0.99 6.55 0.19
C ALA A 15 -1.43 7.53 1.29
N PHE A 16 -1.43 8.83 0.97
CA PHE A 16 -1.88 9.86 1.91
C PHE A 16 -3.39 9.77 2.20
N ASP A 17 -4.22 9.56 1.19
CA ASP A 17 -5.67 9.40 1.35
C ASP A 17 -6.01 8.20 2.25
N LEU A 18 -5.27 7.10 2.17
CA LEU A 18 -5.42 5.93 3.06
C LEU A 18 -5.00 6.24 4.51
N ILE A 19 -3.95 7.03 4.71
CA ILE A 19 -3.56 7.52 6.05
C ILE A 19 -4.69 8.38 6.64
N LEU A 20 -5.27 9.28 5.84
CA LEU A 20 -6.40 10.11 6.27
C LEU A 20 -7.65 9.26 6.58
N ALA A 21 -7.96 8.26 5.74
CA ALA A 21 -9.06 7.33 5.98
C ALA A 21 -8.88 6.55 7.29
N GLY A 22 -7.65 6.12 7.60
CA GLY A 22 -7.31 5.52 8.90
C GLY A 22 -7.56 6.48 10.07
N ARG A 23 -7.06 7.72 9.98
CA ARG A 23 -7.28 8.75 11.01
C ARG A 23 -8.76 9.11 11.18
N GLY A 24 -9.53 9.04 10.10
CA GLY A 24 -10.98 9.28 10.10
C GLY A 24 -11.83 8.08 10.53
N GLY A 25 -11.21 6.95 10.90
CA GLY A 25 -11.91 5.75 11.37
C GLY A 25 -12.60 4.93 10.27
N GLN A 26 -12.38 5.25 8.99
CA GLN A 26 -12.91 4.45 7.86
C GLN A 26 -12.12 3.16 7.66
N LEU A 27 -10.85 3.18 8.06
CA LEU A 27 -9.96 2.03 8.09
C LEU A 27 -9.31 1.96 9.48
N PRO A 28 -8.78 0.80 9.88
CA PRO A 28 -7.89 0.77 11.03
C PRO A 28 -6.65 1.64 10.77
N ASP A 29 -5.94 2.00 11.85
CA ASP A 29 -4.75 2.84 11.78
C ASP A 29 -3.82 2.44 10.63
N THR A 30 -3.49 3.45 9.82
CA THR A 30 -2.69 3.31 8.61
C THR A 30 -1.51 4.26 8.71
N THR A 31 -0.31 3.71 8.64
CA THR A 31 0.95 4.44 8.84
C THR A 31 1.84 4.24 7.62
N LEU A 32 2.59 5.28 7.25
CA LEU A 32 3.52 5.24 6.12
C LEU A 32 4.69 4.30 6.43
N VAL A 33 5.15 3.54 5.43
CA VAL A 33 6.47 2.87 5.50
C VAL A 33 7.49 3.75 4.79
N GLY A 34 7.18 4.16 3.56
CA GLY A 34 7.92 5.14 2.79
C GLY A 34 7.20 5.48 1.49
N ASP A 35 7.74 6.45 0.76
CA ASP A 35 7.26 6.91 -0.55
C ASP A 35 8.40 6.90 -1.57
N ASP A 36 8.08 6.97 -2.87
CA ASP A 36 8.96 6.97 -4.05
C ASP A 36 9.91 5.76 -4.18
N ARG A 37 10.83 5.56 -3.23
CA ARG A 37 11.83 4.48 -3.25
C ARG A 37 11.74 3.62 -2.00
N LEU A 38 11.70 2.31 -2.20
CA LEU A 38 11.62 1.31 -1.14
C LEU A 38 12.57 0.15 -1.44
N PHE A 39 13.26 -0.33 -0.41
CA PHE A 39 13.89 -1.64 -0.47
C PHE A 39 12.81 -2.70 -0.29
N VAL A 40 12.84 -3.72 -1.13
CA VAL A 40 11.89 -4.82 -1.15
C VAL A 40 12.66 -6.13 -1.10
N THR A 41 12.41 -6.94 -0.07
CA THR A 41 13.13 -8.21 0.13
C THR A 41 12.11 -9.33 0.39
N PRO A 42 12.23 -10.50 -0.28
CA PRO A 42 11.40 -11.66 0.04
C PRO A 42 11.54 -12.03 1.52
N PHE A 43 10.43 -12.25 2.20
CA PHE A 43 10.43 -12.73 3.58
C PHE A 43 9.23 -13.64 3.83
N ARG A 44 9.49 -14.94 4.02
CA ARG A 44 8.45 -15.97 4.16
C ARG A 44 7.44 -15.91 2.99
N ASN A 45 6.15 -15.70 3.30
CA ASN A 45 5.06 -15.62 2.33
C ASN A 45 4.70 -14.16 1.95
N GLY A 46 5.59 -13.21 2.22
CA GLY A 46 5.37 -11.79 1.95
C GLY A 46 6.64 -11.08 1.52
N LEU A 47 6.56 -9.76 1.43
CA LEU A 47 7.72 -8.90 1.22
C LEU A 47 7.98 -8.09 2.49
N LEU A 48 9.22 -8.08 2.96
CA LEU A 48 9.67 -7.06 3.90
C LEU A 48 10.02 -5.80 3.10
N VAL A 49 9.42 -4.68 3.49
CA VAL A 49 9.58 -3.39 2.81
C VAL A 49 10.03 -2.34 3.80
N ARG A 50 11.04 -1.55 3.41
CA ARG A 50 11.57 -0.42 4.19
C ARG A 50 12.04 0.72 3.28
N PRO A 51 11.93 1.99 3.69
CA PRO A 51 12.54 3.09 2.95
C PRO A 51 14.07 3.07 3.08
N PRO A 52 14.80 3.76 2.19
CA PRO A 52 16.17 4.17 2.48
C PRO A 52 16.17 5.22 3.63
N PRO A 53 17.21 5.25 4.49
CA PRO A 53 17.24 6.09 5.68
C PRO A 53 16.97 7.59 5.41
N GLU A 54 17.47 8.11 4.29
CA GLU A 54 17.30 9.50 3.89
C GLU A 54 15.87 9.88 3.47
N LEU A 55 15.00 8.89 3.19
CA LEU A 55 13.59 9.09 2.83
C LEU A 55 12.62 8.67 3.93
N GLU A 56 13.10 8.31 5.12
CA GLU A 56 12.26 7.91 6.25
C GLU A 56 11.24 9.01 6.63
N GLY A 57 9.96 8.62 6.66
CA GLY A 57 8.84 9.52 6.98
C GLY A 57 8.60 10.63 5.97
N MET A 58 9.26 10.62 4.81
CA MET A 58 9.05 11.59 3.74
C MET A 58 7.94 11.14 2.80
N ILE A 59 7.08 12.07 2.40
CA ILE A 59 6.04 11.87 1.38
C ILE A 59 5.91 13.13 0.52
N GLU A 60 5.76 12.96 -0.80
CA GLU A 60 5.45 14.08 -1.68
C GLU A 60 3.93 14.31 -1.74
N ILE A 61 3.49 15.51 -1.38
CA ILE A 61 2.08 15.92 -1.53
C ILE A 61 1.99 16.99 -2.61
N ARG A 62 1.30 16.68 -3.70
CA ARG A 62 1.10 17.61 -4.82
C ARG A 62 0.49 18.92 -4.33
N GLY A 63 1.10 20.04 -4.70
CA GLY A 63 0.72 21.39 -4.27
C GLY A 63 1.35 21.84 -2.95
N LEU A 64 1.93 20.92 -2.17
CA LEU A 64 2.64 21.23 -0.91
C LEU A 64 4.13 20.87 -0.97
N GLY A 65 4.55 20.02 -1.90
CA GLY A 65 5.91 19.48 -1.98
C GLY A 65 6.15 18.38 -0.95
N ILE A 66 7.42 18.14 -0.62
CA ILE A 66 7.82 17.10 0.34
C ILE A 66 7.39 17.49 1.76
N ARG A 67 6.81 16.53 2.48
CA ARG A 67 6.33 16.66 3.86
C ARG A 67 6.77 15.48 4.72
N ARG A 68 6.79 15.69 6.04
CA ARG A 68 7.03 14.62 7.01
C ARG A 68 5.70 14.05 7.51
N CYS A 69 5.65 12.73 7.65
CA CYS A 69 4.52 11.98 8.21
C CYS A 69 5.02 10.97 9.25
N ALA A 70 4.11 10.58 10.15
CA ALA A 70 4.35 9.42 11.01
C ALA A 70 4.62 8.18 10.15
N PHE A 71 5.65 7.41 10.51
CA PHE A 71 6.10 6.27 9.73
C PHE A 71 6.48 5.08 10.62
N VAL A 72 6.57 3.91 10.00
CA VAL A 72 7.21 2.71 10.55
C VAL A 72 8.44 2.38 9.73
N ALA A 73 9.51 1.92 10.38
CA ALA A 73 10.79 1.67 9.72
C ALA A 73 10.73 0.52 8.70
N GLU A 74 9.86 -0.46 8.93
CA GLU A 74 9.64 -1.58 8.02
C GLU A 74 8.24 -2.17 8.22
N ALA A 75 7.74 -2.84 7.18
CA ALA A 75 6.49 -3.61 7.28
C ALA A 75 6.48 -4.80 6.32
N LEU A 76 5.71 -5.83 6.71
CA LEU A 76 5.37 -6.93 5.82
C LEU A 76 4.24 -6.52 4.87
N VAL A 77 4.41 -6.85 3.59
CA VAL A 77 3.43 -6.62 2.53
C VAL A 77 2.85 -7.95 2.08
N GLY A 78 1.53 -8.11 2.25
CA GLY A 78 0.74 -9.20 1.70
C GLY A 78 -0.23 -8.79 0.58
N LEU A 79 -0.36 -7.48 0.32
CA LEU A 79 -1.31 -6.91 -0.65
C LEU A 79 -0.63 -5.85 -1.51
N VAL A 80 -0.84 -5.94 -2.82
CA VAL A 80 -0.38 -4.98 -3.83
C VAL A 80 -1.58 -4.27 -4.46
N ILE A 81 -1.50 -2.96 -4.59
CA ILE A 81 -2.45 -2.14 -5.35
C ILE A 81 -1.72 -1.67 -6.62
N ASP A 82 -2.20 -2.06 -7.79
CA ASP A 82 -1.63 -1.62 -9.06
C ASP A 82 -2.55 -0.58 -9.71
N LEU A 83 -2.08 0.66 -9.72
CA LEU A 83 -2.76 1.78 -10.37
C LEU A 83 -2.49 1.79 -11.87
N ASP A 84 -3.49 2.23 -12.64
CA ASP A 84 -3.50 2.20 -14.09
C ASP A 84 -3.15 0.81 -14.66
N ALA A 85 -3.64 -0.24 -14.01
CA ALA A 85 -3.41 -1.62 -14.42
C ALA A 85 -4.16 -1.91 -15.75
N PRO A 86 -3.46 -2.34 -16.82
CA PRO A 86 -4.06 -2.56 -18.14
C PRO A 86 -5.02 -3.77 -18.17
N ASP A 87 -4.89 -4.68 -17.20
CA ASP A 87 -5.71 -5.88 -17.02
C ASP A 87 -6.79 -5.71 -15.92
N ALA A 88 -7.07 -4.47 -15.53
CA ALA A 88 -8.14 -4.14 -14.58
C ALA A 88 -9.52 -4.15 -15.27
N GLU A 89 -10.06 -5.34 -15.48
CA GLU A 89 -11.42 -5.52 -16.00
C GLU A 89 -12.49 -5.22 -14.92
N ARG A 90 -13.75 -4.99 -15.34
CA ARG A 90 -14.89 -4.78 -14.40
C ARG A 90 -15.02 -5.93 -13.39
N LEU A 91 -14.78 -7.17 -13.84
CA LEU A 91 -14.70 -8.35 -13.00
C LEU A 91 -13.36 -9.04 -13.32
N PRO A 92 -12.28 -8.70 -12.61
CA PRO A 92 -10.95 -9.22 -12.93
C PRO A 92 -10.93 -10.74 -12.83
N PRO A 93 -10.32 -11.44 -13.80
CA PRO A 93 -10.14 -12.88 -13.69
C PRO A 93 -9.21 -13.22 -12.52
N PRO A 94 -9.26 -14.45 -11.96
CA PRO A 94 -8.42 -14.82 -10.81
C PRO A 94 -6.92 -14.57 -10.97
N LYS A 95 -6.41 -14.64 -12.21
CA LYS A 95 -5.01 -14.34 -12.54
C LYS A 95 -4.65 -12.87 -12.31
N ALA A 96 -5.57 -11.93 -12.55
CA ALA A 96 -5.35 -10.50 -12.38
C ALA A 96 -5.37 -10.07 -10.90
N LEU A 97 -5.99 -10.88 -10.03
CA LEU A 97 -6.05 -10.68 -8.58
C LEU A 97 -4.80 -11.17 -7.83
N ARG A 98 -3.77 -11.59 -8.57
CA ARG A 98 -2.46 -11.99 -8.02
C ARG A 98 -1.32 -11.36 -8.79
N THR A 99 -0.19 -11.19 -8.12
CA THR A 99 1.07 -10.77 -8.75
C THR A 99 2.25 -11.44 -8.08
N THR A 100 3.39 -11.46 -8.76
CA THR A 100 4.63 -11.99 -8.23
C THR A 100 5.66 -10.86 -8.17
N ILE A 101 6.28 -10.67 -7.01
CA ILE A 101 7.38 -9.73 -6.81
C ILE A 101 8.48 -10.49 -6.08
N SER A 102 9.69 -10.50 -6.64
CA SER A 102 10.82 -11.21 -6.07
C SER A 102 10.48 -12.66 -5.68
N GLU A 103 9.85 -13.39 -6.60
CA GLU A 103 9.38 -14.78 -6.45
C GLU A 103 8.24 -15.01 -5.43
N VAL A 104 7.82 -13.99 -4.69
CA VAL A 104 6.71 -14.06 -3.74
C VAL A 104 5.38 -13.74 -4.44
N LYS A 105 4.42 -14.67 -4.33
CA LYS A 105 3.04 -14.48 -4.82
C LYS A 105 2.22 -13.69 -3.80
N LEU A 106 1.61 -12.60 -4.24
CA LEU A 106 0.86 -11.67 -3.40
C LEU A 106 -0.56 -11.47 -3.93
N ALA A 107 -1.49 -11.15 -3.03
CA ALA A 107 -2.80 -10.65 -3.42
C ALA A 107 -2.63 -9.30 -4.13
N ARG A 108 -3.44 -9.07 -5.16
CA ARG A 108 -3.40 -7.85 -5.96
C ARG A 108 -4.79 -7.29 -6.16
N ILE A 109 -4.90 -5.98 -6.06
CA ILE A 109 -6.07 -5.20 -6.50
C ILE A 109 -5.62 -4.38 -7.72
N PRO A 110 -6.00 -4.78 -8.94
CA PRO A 110 -5.77 -3.96 -10.13
C PRO A 110 -6.81 -2.84 -10.20
N VAL A 111 -6.36 -1.60 -10.42
CA VAL A 111 -7.23 -0.43 -10.59
C VAL A 111 -7.07 0.09 -12.01
N ALA A 112 -8.17 0.15 -12.75
CA ALA A 112 -8.20 0.65 -14.11
C ALA A 112 -7.96 2.17 -14.14
N SER A 113 -7.35 2.64 -15.23
CA SER A 113 -7.18 4.07 -15.42
C SER A 113 -8.53 4.79 -15.52
N GLY A 114 -8.60 6.01 -14.97
CA GLY A 114 -9.85 6.78 -14.89
C GLY A 114 -10.78 6.40 -13.74
N PHE A 115 -10.46 5.36 -12.95
CA PHE A 115 -11.23 5.00 -11.77
C PHE A 115 -10.57 5.53 -10.49
N PRO A 116 -11.34 6.06 -9.53
CA PRO A 116 -10.79 6.53 -8.27
C PRO A 116 -10.31 5.33 -7.42
N PRO A 117 -9.03 5.26 -7.03
CA PRO A 117 -8.51 4.08 -6.35
C PRO A 117 -8.99 3.94 -4.90
N LEU A 118 -9.17 5.05 -4.17
CA LEU A 118 -9.49 5.01 -2.74
C LEU A 118 -10.78 4.23 -2.43
N PRO A 119 -11.93 4.49 -3.09
CA PRO A 119 -13.15 3.71 -2.84
C PRO A 119 -12.98 2.22 -3.11
N ILE A 120 -12.23 1.85 -4.14
CA ILE A 120 -11.98 0.44 -4.50
C ILE A 120 -11.15 -0.24 -3.40
N VAL A 121 -10.08 0.42 -2.93
CA VAL A 121 -9.23 -0.12 -1.87
C VAL A 121 -10.00 -0.22 -0.54
N ILE A 122 -10.76 0.82 -0.15
CA ILE A 122 -11.59 0.77 1.05
C ILE A 122 -12.61 -0.38 0.97
N ALA A 123 -13.31 -0.50 -0.17
CA ALA A 123 -14.28 -1.58 -0.37
C ALA A 123 -13.62 -2.95 -0.21
N ALA A 124 -12.45 -3.18 -0.82
CA ALA A 124 -11.75 -4.45 -0.69
C ALA A 124 -11.34 -4.76 0.76
N LEU A 125 -10.83 -3.76 1.51
CA LEU A 125 -10.37 -3.96 2.89
C LEU A 125 -11.51 -4.16 3.89
N THR A 126 -12.72 -3.67 3.58
CA THR A 126 -13.86 -3.67 4.52
C THR A 126 -14.94 -4.67 4.16
N THR A 127 -14.97 -5.19 2.93
CA THR A 127 -15.99 -6.16 2.50
C THR A 127 -15.46 -7.60 2.37
N ILE A 128 -14.15 -7.81 2.38
CA ILE A 128 -13.57 -9.16 2.39
C ILE A 128 -13.53 -9.69 3.83
N PRO A 129 -14.23 -10.79 4.15
CA PRO A 129 -14.17 -11.40 5.48
C PRO A 129 -12.72 -11.78 5.85
N GLY A 130 -12.26 -11.39 7.04
CA GLY A 130 -10.93 -11.74 7.57
C GLY A 130 -9.77 -10.82 7.17
N CYS A 131 -9.95 -9.84 6.27
CA CYS A 131 -8.86 -8.92 5.88
C CYS A 131 -8.37 -8.00 7.02
N ILE A 132 -9.23 -7.72 8.02
CA ILE A 132 -8.89 -6.88 9.17
C ILE A 132 -8.28 -7.70 10.33
N GLU A 133 -8.48 -9.03 10.35
CA GLU A 133 -8.10 -9.90 11.47
C GLU A 133 -6.63 -10.38 11.42
N MET A 134 -5.92 -10.21 10.30
CA MET A 134 -4.50 -10.61 10.17
C MET A 134 -3.50 -9.77 11.00
N ARG A 135 -3.95 -8.77 11.77
CA ARG A 135 -3.09 -7.73 12.37
C ARG A 135 -2.58 -8.00 13.79
N ALA A 136 -2.89 -9.14 14.41
CA ALA A 136 -2.47 -9.39 15.79
C ALA A 136 -1.17 -10.21 15.95
N ALA A 137 -0.63 -10.84 14.90
CA ALA A 137 0.34 -11.92 15.11
C ALA A 137 1.83 -11.58 14.93
N ASP A 138 2.26 -10.61 14.11
CA ASP A 138 3.71 -10.44 13.85
C ASP A 138 4.17 -8.98 13.83
N ASP A 139 4.67 -8.56 15.00
CA ASP A 139 5.63 -7.49 15.31
C ASP A 139 5.93 -6.42 14.24
N CYS A 140 5.27 -5.26 14.37
CA CYS A 140 5.83 -3.99 13.89
C CYS A 140 6.71 -3.39 15.00
N ARG A 141 8.05 -3.44 14.83
CA ARG A 141 8.98 -2.69 15.68
C ARG A 141 8.82 -1.19 15.43
N LYS A 142 8.04 -0.52 16.28
CA LYS A 142 7.96 0.94 16.32
C LYS A 142 9.24 1.48 16.97
N LYS A 143 9.95 2.40 16.30
CA LYS A 143 10.92 3.27 16.98
C LYS A 143 10.19 4.50 17.50
N SER A 144 10.26 4.70 18.81
CA SER A 144 9.87 5.94 19.50
C SER A 144 11.12 6.81 19.63
N GLY A 145 11.04 8.09 19.24
CA GLY A 145 12.11 9.08 19.45
C GLY A 145 12.53 9.78 18.17
#